data_AF-A0A3D1SH99-F1
#
_entry.id   AF-A0A3D1SH99-F1
#
_cell.length_a   1.000
_cell.length_b   1.000
_cell.length_c   1.000
_cell.angle_alpha   90.00
_cell.angle_beta   90.00
_cell.angle_gamma   90.00
#
_symmetry.space_group_name_H-M   'P 1'
#
loop_
_entity.id
_entity.type
_entity.pdbx_description
1 polymer ?
#
loop_
_entity_poly.entity_id
_entity_poly.type
_entity_poly.pdbx_seq_one_letter_code
_entity_poly.pdbx_strand_id
1 'polypeptide(L)'
;RLVVVEVYTPGGNWSSYPPHKHDVHKTNPTGNVLEADLEEVYFYKLDRPEGFAFQRIYTAPESPLQQAGFPIDAVLLPRNNDVVLVPEGYHPVSSPPGYTTYYLNVLAGSAQSLANSEDARYTWVRENYQSRDPRVPIYDITRRS
;
A
#
# COMPACT_ATOMS: atom_id res chain seq x y z
N ARG A 1 -3.55 6.04 16.52
CA ARG A 1 -4.85 5.34 16.28
C ARG A 1 -4.60 4.19 15.31
N LEU A 2 -5.40 3.11 15.32
CA LEU A 2 -5.12 1.89 14.55
C LEU A 2 -6.07 1.73 13.35
N VAL A 3 -5.52 1.34 12.19
CA VAL A 3 -6.28 0.88 11.03
C VAL A 3 -5.71 -0.46 10.57
N VAL A 4 -6.58 -1.38 10.17
CA VAL A 4 -6.20 -2.70 9.64
C VAL A 4 -6.90 -2.93 8.31
N VAL A 5 -6.15 -3.31 7.29
CA VAL A 5 -6.67 -3.58 5.93
C VAL A 5 -6.04 -4.87 5.42
N GLU A 6 -6.81 -5.69 4.73
CA GLU A 6 -6.25 -6.81 3.99
C GLU A 6 -6.44 -6.63 2.48
N VAL A 7 -5.46 -7.08 1.70
CA VAL A 7 -5.46 -6.96 0.25
C VAL A 7 -5.02 -8.28 -0.38
N TYR A 8 -5.68 -8.63 -1.49
CA TYR A 8 -5.31 -9.75 -2.35
C TYR A 8 -4.95 -9.20 -3.73
N THR A 9 -3.75 -9.53 -4.20
CA THR A 9 -3.18 -9.09 -5.47
C THR A 9 -2.99 -10.31 -6.36
N PRO A 10 -3.91 -10.56 -7.31
CA PRO A 10 -3.80 -11.70 -8.19
C PRO A 10 -2.55 -11.62 -9.08
N GLY A 11 -1.99 -12.77 -9.44
CA GLY A 11 -0.74 -12.84 -10.20
C GLY A 11 -0.78 -12.03 -11.50
N GLY A 12 0.29 -11.26 -11.72
CA GLY A 12 0.46 -10.33 -12.84
C GLY A 12 -0.09 -8.92 -12.57
N ASN A 13 -0.79 -8.69 -11.46
CA ASN A 13 -1.33 -7.39 -11.11
C ASN A 13 -0.45 -6.58 -10.16
N TRP A 14 -0.85 -5.32 -9.98
CA TRP A 14 -0.32 -4.39 -9.02
C TRP A 14 -1.40 -3.99 -8.02
N SER A 15 -0.99 -3.75 -6.79
CA SER A 15 -1.82 -3.22 -5.71
C SER A 15 -1.06 -2.11 -4.99
N SER A 16 -1.73 -1.40 -4.09
CA SER A 16 -1.25 -0.11 -3.59
C SER A 16 -0.81 0.81 -4.74
N TYR A 17 -1.59 0.77 -5.84
CA TYR A 17 -1.32 1.44 -7.10
C TYR A 17 -2.58 2.22 -7.58
N PRO A 18 -2.48 3.47 -8.07
CA PRO A 18 -1.27 4.30 -8.17
C PRO A 18 -0.50 4.40 -6.85
N PRO A 19 0.84 4.49 -6.89
CA PRO A 19 1.65 4.56 -5.68
C PRO A 19 1.12 5.67 -4.78
N HIS A 20 0.94 5.40 -3.50
CA HIS A 20 0.43 6.38 -2.54
C HIS A 20 1.24 6.34 -1.25
N LYS A 21 1.17 7.43 -0.48
CA LYS A 21 1.89 7.62 0.77
C LYS A 21 0.97 8.17 1.87
N HIS A 22 1.37 7.90 3.10
CA HIS A 22 0.71 8.33 4.33
C HIS A 22 1.77 8.84 5.33
N ASP A 23 2.60 9.80 4.93
CA ASP A 23 3.77 10.22 5.73
C ASP A 23 3.73 11.70 6.17
N VAL A 24 2.64 12.41 5.84
CA VAL A 24 2.41 13.78 6.31
C VAL A 24 0.96 13.98 6.72
N HIS A 25 0.72 14.55 7.90
CA HIS A 25 -0.62 14.90 8.34
C HIS A 25 -1.08 16.20 7.65
N LYS A 26 -2.00 16.09 6.69
CA LYS A 26 -2.57 17.22 5.95
C LYS A 26 -4.06 17.31 6.19
N THR A 27 -4.55 18.52 6.44
CA THR A 27 -5.99 18.80 6.56
C THR A 27 -6.41 19.92 5.63
N ASN A 28 -7.67 19.90 5.19
CA ASN A 28 -8.27 21.05 4.52
C ASN A 28 -8.70 22.13 5.55
N PRO A 29 -9.12 23.33 5.13
CA PRO A 29 -9.56 24.39 6.05
C PRO A 29 -10.77 24.04 6.92
N THR A 30 -11.56 23.04 6.55
CA THR A 30 -12.70 22.57 7.34
C THR A 30 -12.32 21.46 8.32
N GLY A 31 -11.04 21.10 8.44
CA GLY A 31 -10.53 20.08 9.35
C GLY A 31 -10.61 18.64 8.84
N ASN A 32 -10.97 18.41 7.57
CA ASN A 32 -10.98 17.06 6.98
C ASN A 32 -9.54 16.61 6.70
N VAL A 33 -9.20 15.38 7.09
CA VAL A 33 -7.89 14.78 6.81
C VAL A 33 -7.77 14.45 5.33
N LEU A 34 -6.81 15.08 4.65
CA LEU A 34 -6.45 14.86 3.25
C LEU A 34 -5.36 13.80 3.11
N GLU A 35 -4.43 13.77 4.06
CA GLU A 35 -3.40 12.73 4.20
C GLU A 35 -3.20 12.50 5.69
N ALA A 36 -3.18 11.25 6.12
CA ALA A 36 -2.80 10.88 7.48
C ALA A 36 -1.30 10.55 7.50
N ASP A 37 -0.61 11.00 8.55
CA ASP A 37 0.72 10.52 8.89
C ASP A 37 0.59 9.21 9.69
N LEU A 38 1.05 8.12 9.09
CA LEU A 38 0.91 6.73 9.54
C LEU A 38 2.17 5.93 9.20
N GLU A 39 2.74 5.27 10.20
CA GLU A 39 3.63 4.13 9.94
C GLU A 39 2.78 2.94 9.50
N GLU A 40 3.24 2.18 8.51
CA GLU A 40 2.53 1.02 7.97
C GLU A 40 3.40 -0.24 7.98
N VAL A 41 2.81 -1.35 8.43
CA VAL A 41 3.44 -2.68 8.42
C VAL A 41 2.66 -3.60 7.48
N TYR A 42 3.36 -4.27 6.57
CA TYR A 42 2.82 -5.28 5.65
C TYR A 42 3.25 -6.66 6.13
N PHE A 43 2.29 -7.53 6.48
CA PHE A 43 2.54 -8.94 6.71
C PHE A 43 2.10 -9.78 5.50
N TYR A 44 3.05 -10.46 4.86
CA TYR A 44 2.82 -11.15 3.60
C TYR A 44 2.41 -12.62 3.77
N LYS A 45 1.45 -13.06 2.94
CA LYS A 45 1.21 -14.47 2.63
C LYS A 45 1.17 -14.65 1.12
N LEU A 46 1.66 -15.79 0.64
CA LEU A 46 1.47 -16.20 -0.75
C LEU A 46 0.63 -17.49 -0.78
N ASP A 47 -0.21 -17.64 -1.80
CA ASP A 47 -0.96 -18.88 -2.05
C ASP A 47 -0.02 -20.09 -2.28
N ARG A 48 1.16 -19.84 -2.85
CA ARG A 48 2.27 -20.80 -2.94
C ARG A 48 3.46 -20.31 -2.10
N PRO A 49 3.88 -21.04 -1.05
CA PRO A 49 4.88 -20.57 -0.09
C PRO A 49 6.26 -20.25 -0.67
N GLU A 50 6.63 -20.84 -1.80
CA GLU A 50 7.89 -20.57 -2.53
C GLU A 50 7.87 -19.25 -3.32
N GLY A 51 6.71 -18.60 -3.42
CA GLY A 51 6.53 -17.34 -4.12
C GLY A 51 7.14 -16.14 -3.41
N PHE A 52 7.02 -15.00 -4.06
CA PHE A 52 7.47 -13.70 -3.56
C PHE A 52 6.58 -12.60 -4.14
N ALA A 53 6.68 -11.39 -3.60
CA ALA A 53 6.16 -10.17 -4.21
C ALA A 53 7.30 -9.18 -4.45
N PHE A 54 7.07 -8.19 -5.33
CA PHE A 54 7.93 -7.01 -5.41
C PHE A 54 7.24 -5.87 -4.68
N GLN A 55 7.93 -5.25 -3.72
CA GLN A 55 7.47 -4.01 -3.09
C GLN A 55 8.55 -2.96 -3.26
N ARG A 56 8.23 -1.84 -3.89
CA ARG A 56 9.14 -0.69 -3.93
C ARG A 56 8.72 0.29 -2.86
N ILE A 57 9.64 0.76 -2.04
CA ILE A 57 9.39 1.87 -1.09
C ILE A 57 10.26 3.04 -1.53
N TYR A 58 9.67 4.21 -1.74
CA TYR A 58 10.43 5.40 -2.10
C TYR A 58 9.82 6.70 -1.59
N THR A 59 10.65 7.61 -1.08
CA THR A 59 10.20 8.89 -0.49
C THR A 59 10.04 9.99 -1.53
N ALA A 60 9.13 10.93 -1.25
CA ALA A 60 8.97 12.16 -2.02
C ALA A 60 9.90 13.27 -1.46
N PRO A 61 10.21 14.33 -2.21
CA PRO A 61 10.94 15.49 -1.70
C PRO A 61 10.37 16.09 -0.41
N GLU A 62 9.05 16.02 -0.25
CA GLU A 62 8.33 16.49 0.93
C GLU A 62 8.21 15.49 2.08
N SER A 63 8.61 14.22 1.90
CA SER A 63 8.57 13.21 2.97
C SER A 63 9.54 13.62 4.10
N PRO A 64 9.15 13.57 5.38
CA PRO A 64 10.00 14.02 6.49
C PRO A 64 11.39 13.35 6.56
N LEU A 65 11.51 12.04 6.34
CA LEU A 65 12.79 11.31 6.28
C LEU A 65 13.67 11.81 5.13
N GLN A 66 13.08 12.09 3.96
CA GLN A 66 13.82 12.69 2.84
C GLN A 66 14.38 14.05 3.23
N GLN A 67 13.57 14.90 3.87
CA GLN A 67 14.00 16.23 4.33
C GLN A 67 15.06 16.16 5.43
N ALA A 68 15.02 15.11 6.26
CA ALA A 68 16.01 14.83 7.28
C ALA A 68 17.33 14.24 6.72
N GLY A 69 17.43 14.02 5.40
CA GLY A 69 18.63 13.47 4.75
C GLY A 69 18.70 11.94 4.73
N PHE A 70 17.58 11.26 4.98
CA PHE A 70 17.44 9.80 4.97
C PHE A 70 16.46 9.35 3.87
N PRO A 71 16.76 9.60 2.59
CA PRO A 71 15.88 9.16 1.50
C PRO A 71 15.74 7.64 1.47
N ILE A 72 14.56 7.17 1.07
CA ILE A 72 14.32 5.77 0.77
C ILE A 72 14.09 5.65 -0.75
N ASP A 73 14.77 4.71 -1.38
CA ASP A 73 14.39 4.15 -2.68
C ASP A 73 14.92 2.73 -2.74
N ALA A 74 14.06 1.77 -2.40
CA ALA A 74 14.44 0.37 -2.28
C ALA A 74 13.37 -0.53 -2.91
N VAL A 75 13.83 -1.58 -3.57
CA VAL A 75 12.97 -2.69 -4.00
C VAL A 75 13.22 -3.87 -3.08
N LEU A 76 12.15 -4.35 -2.46
CA LEU A 76 12.12 -5.49 -1.56
C LEU A 76 11.47 -6.67 -2.26
N LEU A 77 11.89 -7.87 -1.85
CA LEU A 77 11.40 -9.15 -2.36
C LEU A 77 10.75 -9.98 -1.23
N PRO A 78 9.66 -9.50 -0.59
CA PRO A 78 9.01 -10.21 0.49
C PRO A 78 8.50 -11.58 0.05
N ARG A 79 8.71 -12.58 0.90
CA ARG A 79 8.25 -13.97 0.77
C ARG A 79 7.15 -14.28 1.78
N ASN A 80 6.69 -15.52 1.77
CA ASN A 80 5.61 -15.96 2.64
C ASN A 80 6.01 -15.85 4.12
N ASN A 81 5.17 -15.18 4.91
CA ASN A 81 5.38 -14.79 6.31
C ASN A 81 6.40 -13.67 6.55
N ASP A 82 6.92 -13.01 5.52
CA ASP A 82 7.76 -11.84 5.72
C ASP A 82 6.94 -10.64 6.21
N VAL A 83 7.62 -9.77 6.96
CA VAL A 83 7.09 -8.49 7.40
C VAL A 83 7.93 -7.38 6.78
N VAL A 84 7.27 -6.40 6.17
CA VAL A 84 7.91 -5.18 5.67
C VAL A 84 7.39 -3.98 6.43
N LEU A 85 8.29 -3.15 6.92
CA LEU A 85 7.98 -1.84 7.49
C LEU A 85 8.08 -0.77 6.40
N VAL A 86 7.04 0.06 6.31
CA VAL A 86 7.03 1.28 5.51
C VAL A 86 7.00 2.46 6.47
N PRO A 87 8.16 3.06 6.79
CA PRO A 87 8.20 4.20 7.69
C PRO A 87 7.64 5.45 7.02
N GLU A 88 7.95 5.67 5.74
CA GLU A 88 7.46 6.79 4.93
C GLU A 88 7.52 6.45 3.43
N GLY A 89 6.89 7.30 2.61
CA GLY A 89 6.98 7.24 1.16
C GLY A 89 5.94 6.34 0.49
N TYR A 90 6.05 6.28 -0.83
CA TYR A 90 5.20 5.50 -1.71
C TYR A 90 5.58 4.03 -1.69
N HIS A 91 4.59 3.14 -1.68
CA HIS A 91 4.82 1.71 -1.41
C HIS A 91 4.00 0.74 -2.30
N PRO A 92 4.10 0.81 -3.65
CA PRO A 92 3.37 -0.10 -4.54
C PRO A 92 3.87 -1.54 -4.43
N VAL A 93 2.96 -2.48 -4.65
CA VAL A 93 3.24 -3.93 -4.62
C VAL A 93 2.85 -4.58 -5.94
N SER A 94 3.67 -5.50 -6.44
CA SER A 94 3.37 -6.32 -7.62
C SER A 94 3.46 -7.81 -7.29
N SER A 95 2.48 -8.57 -7.78
CA SER A 95 2.47 -10.03 -7.65
C SER A 95 2.99 -10.69 -8.92
N PRO A 96 3.97 -11.61 -8.85
CA PRO A 96 4.44 -12.36 -10.00
C PRO A 96 3.33 -13.18 -10.66
N PRO A 97 3.38 -13.43 -11.99
CA PRO A 97 2.46 -14.34 -12.64
C PRO A 97 2.45 -15.72 -11.99
N GLY A 98 1.25 -16.28 -11.76
CA GLY A 98 1.08 -17.60 -11.15
C GLY A 98 1.01 -17.63 -9.61
N TYR A 99 1.18 -16.47 -8.95
CA TYR A 99 1.10 -16.32 -7.49
C TYR A 99 0.07 -15.27 -7.12
N THR A 100 -0.76 -15.56 -6.12
CA THR A 100 -1.63 -14.57 -5.48
C THR A 100 -0.93 -14.07 -4.22
N THR A 101 -0.59 -12.79 -4.21
CA THR A 101 -0.02 -12.13 -3.04
C THR A 101 -1.12 -11.64 -2.14
N TYR A 102 -1.05 -11.99 -0.87
CA TYR A 102 -1.84 -11.40 0.20
C TYR A 102 -0.95 -10.58 1.10
N TYR A 103 -1.48 -9.47 1.60
CA TYR A 103 -0.88 -8.80 2.73
C TYR A 103 -1.93 -8.23 3.69
N LEU A 104 -1.61 -8.30 4.98
CA LEU A 104 -2.31 -7.61 6.06
C LEU A 104 -1.54 -6.34 6.42
N ASN A 105 -2.17 -5.20 6.22
CA ASN A 105 -1.63 -3.90 6.57
C ASN A 105 -2.12 -3.49 7.94
N VAL A 106 -1.18 -3.11 8.80
CA VAL A 106 -1.48 -2.50 10.09
C VAL A 106 -0.86 -1.12 10.07
N LEU A 107 -1.72 -0.10 10.15
CA LEU A 107 -1.31 1.31 10.14
C LEU A 107 -1.58 1.93 11.51
N ALA A 108 -0.63 2.71 11.99
CA ALA A 108 -0.81 3.47 13.20
C ALA A 108 -0.21 4.87 13.11
N GLY A 109 -0.98 5.86 13.57
CA GLY A 109 -0.47 7.23 13.66
C GLY A 109 -1.53 8.27 13.98
N SER A 110 -1.41 9.41 13.31
CA SER A 110 -2.10 10.67 13.60
C SER A 110 -3.63 10.59 13.53
N ALA A 111 -4.19 9.75 12.67
CA ALA A 111 -5.63 9.61 12.46
C ALA A 111 -6.05 8.13 12.32
N GLN A 112 -7.32 7.83 12.57
CA GLN A 112 -7.92 6.55 12.16
C GLN A 112 -8.55 6.73 10.77
N SER A 113 -7.70 6.85 9.76
CA SER A 113 -8.09 7.17 8.39
C SER A 113 -7.10 6.57 7.41
N LEU A 114 -7.54 6.22 6.20
CA LEU A 114 -6.68 5.82 5.07
C LEU A 114 -6.57 6.95 4.04
N ALA A 115 -6.67 8.21 4.46
CA ALA A 115 -6.43 9.33 3.57
C ALA A 115 -4.94 9.35 3.16
N ASN A 116 -4.66 9.28 1.87
CA ASN A 116 -3.31 9.30 1.28
C ASN A 116 -3.13 10.44 0.28
N SER A 117 -1.86 10.70 -0.04
CA SER A 117 -1.48 11.36 -1.30
C SER A 117 -0.99 10.33 -2.31
N GLU A 118 -1.54 10.36 -3.53
CA GLU A 118 -1.05 9.59 -4.68
C GLU A 118 0.20 10.26 -5.29
N ASP A 119 1.06 9.48 -5.93
CA ASP A 119 2.17 9.98 -6.75
C ASP A 119 1.62 10.55 -8.07
N ALA A 120 1.68 11.87 -8.20
CA ALA A 120 1.15 12.60 -9.34
C ALA A 120 1.68 12.12 -10.71
N ARG A 121 2.84 11.46 -10.75
CA ARG A 121 3.41 10.90 -12.00
C ARG A 121 2.61 9.73 -12.55
N TYR A 122 1.83 9.05 -11.70
CA TYR A 122 1.16 7.79 -12.04
C TYR A 122 -0.37 7.84 -11.87
N THR A 123 -0.94 8.97 -11.44
CA THR A 123 -2.39 9.12 -11.24
C THR A 123 -3.20 8.90 -12.52
N TRP A 124 -2.63 9.22 -13.69
CA TRP A 124 -3.24 8.96 -15.00
C TRP A 124 -3.59 7.48 -15.23
N VAL A 125 -2.92 6.55 -14.56
CA VAL A 125 -3.21 5.12 -14.70
C VAL A 125 -4.62 4.78 -14.20
N ARG A 126 -5.12 5.49 -13.19
CA ARG A 126 -6.47 5.29 -12.64
C ARG A 126 -7.56 5.56 -13.68
N GLU A 127 -7.32 6.48 -14.61
CA GLU A 127 -8.25 6.82 -15.69
C GLU A 127 -8.44 5.66 -16.67
N ASN A 128 -7.52 4.69 -16.66
CA ASN A 128 -7.53 3.52 -17.54
C ASN A 128 -8.09 2.25 -16.86
N TYR A 129 -8.56 2.33 -15.62
CA TYR A 129 -9.15 1.19 -14.93
C TYR A 129 -10.51 0.83 -15.52
N GLN A 130 -10.58 -0.32 -16.18
CA GLN A 130 -11.80 -0.77 -16.87
C GLN A 130 -12.69 -1.64 -15.98
N SER A 131 -12.09 -2.52 -15.18
CA SER A 131 -12.82 -3.46 -14.34
C SER A 131 -11.96 -3.99 -13.22
N ARG A 132 -12.60 -4.58 -12.22
CA ARG A 132 -11.93 -5.35 -11.16
C ARG A 132 -11.55 -6.72 -11.72
N ASP A 133 -10.36 -7.20 -11.36
CA ASP A 133 -9.93 -8.56 -11.72
C ASP A 133 -10.94 -9.61 -11.19
N PRO A 134 -11.40 -10.56 -12.02
CA PRO A 134 -12.43 -11.52 -11.64
C PRO A 134 -11.97 -12.52 -10.56
N ARG A 135 -10.67 -12.60 -10.27
CA ARG A 135 -10.11 -13.44 -9.19
C ARG A 135 -10.38 -12.85 -7.79
N VAL A 136 -10.92 -11.62 -7.69
CA VAL A 136 -11.26 -10.96 -6.42
C VAL A 136 -12.68 -10.35 -6.42
N PRO A 137 -13.36 -10.28 -5.25
CA PRO A 137 -12.92 -10.74 -3.93
C PRO A 137 -12.94 -12.27 -3.82
N ILE A 138 -12.11 -12.81 -2.93
CA ILE A 138 -12.00 -14.26 -2.70
C ILE A 138 -13.17 -14.79 -1.85
N TYR A 139 -13.86 -13.90 -1.14
CA TYR A 139 -15.05 -14.22 -0.35
C TYR A 139 -16.17 -13.21 -0.63
N ASP A 140 -17.41 -13.62 -0.37
CA ASP A 140 -18.59 -12.79 -0.60
C ASP A 140 -18.69 -11.69 0.48
N ILE A 141 -18.41 -10.45 0.09
CA ILE A 141 -18.49 -9.26 0.95
C ILE A 141 -19.93 -8.84 1.29
N THR A 142 -20.95 -9.45 0.67
CA THR A 142 -22.36 -9.11 0.91
C THR A 142 -23.00 -9.93 2.02
N ARG A 143 -22.39 -11.06 2.42
CA ARG A 143 -22.75 -11.79 3.64
C ARG A 143 -22.12 -11.12 4.85
N ARG A 144 -22.83 -10.17 5.46
CA ARG A 144 -22.54 -9.79 6.85
C ARG A 144 -22.87 -10.97 7.75
N SER A 145 -21.89 -11.43 8.53
CA SER A 145 -22.09 -12.31 9.69
C SER A 145 -22.96 -11.63 10.74
#